data_AF-A0A8X8ICR7-F1
#
_entry.id   AF-A0A8X8ICR7-F1
#
_cell.length_a   1.000
_cell.length_b   1.000
_cell.length_c   1.000
_cell.angle_alpha   90.00
_cell.angle_beta   90.00
_cell.angle_gamma   90.00
#
_symmetry.space_group_name_H-M   'P 1'
#
loop_
_entity.id
_entity.type
_entity.pdbx_description
1 polymer ?
#
loop_
_entity_poly.entity_id
_entity_poly.type
_entity_poly.pdbx_seq_one_letter_code
_entity_poly.pdbx_strand_id
1 'polypeptide(L)'
;MNYVFGLLLLGLFAGWLSGMVGIGGGVIIVPAWVFLFAFSFRTAQGTSIAALAPPIGLMAAYVYYKQGNVDVKAAALSQIIY
;
A
#
# COMPACT_ATOMS: atom_id res chain seq x y z
N MET A 1 14.84 25.24 -14.78
CA MET A 1 13.54 25.17 -15.49
C MET A 1 13.27 23.81 -16.15
N ASN A 2 14.28 23.03 -16.56
CA ASN A 2 14.09 21.85 -17.43
C ASN A 2 13.70 20.54 -16.70
N TYR A 3 13.99 20.44 -15.40
CA TYR A 3 13.68 19.24 -14.59
C TYR A 3 12.23 19.21 -14.07
N VAL A 4 11.53 20.35 -14.11
CA VAL A 4 10.16 20.47 -13.60
C VAL A 4 9.19 19.59 -14.39
N PHE A 5 9.35 19.54 -15.72
CA PHE A 5 8.53 18.69 -16.58
C PHE A 5 8.77 17.20 -16.31
N GLY A 6 10.02 16.78 -16.08
CA GLY A 6 10.36 15.41 -15.72
C GLY A 6 9.78 14.98 -14.37
N LEU A 7 9.82 15.87 -13.37
CA LEU A 7 9.25 15.62 -12.05
C LEU A 7 7.72 15.48 -12.09
N LEU A 8 7.04 16.26 -12.95
CA LEU A 8 5.59 16.17 -13.14
C LEU A 8 5.17 14.83 -13.76
N LEU A 9 5.86 14.38 -14.82
CA LEU A 9 5.59 13.08 -15.44
C LEU A 9 5.86 11.93 -14.47
N LEU A 10 6.95 12.01 -13.71
CA LEU A 10 7.30 11.00 -12.71
C LEU A 10 6.27 10.96 -11.56
N GLY A 11 5.83 12.12 -11.08
CA GLY A 11 4.80 12.22 -10.05
C GLY A 11 3.44 11.68 -10.51
N LEU A 12 3.02 11.98 -11.74
CA LEU A 12 1.80 11.44 -12.34
C LEU A 12 1.87 9.91 -12.48
N PHE A 13 2.98 9.39 -12.99
CA PHE A 13 3.16 7.96 -13.20
C PHE A 13 3.26 7.20 -11.86
N ALA A 14 4.01 7.74 -10.90
CA ALA A 14 4.13 7.19 -9.55
C ALA A 14 2.81 7.25 -8.77
N GLY A 15 2.05 8.35 -8.90
CA GLY A 15 0.73 8.50 -8.30
C GLY A 15 -0.30 7.54 -8.89
N TRP A 16 -0.30 7.38 -10.20
CA TRP A 16 -1.15 6.41 -10.90
C TRP A 16 -0.82 4.97 -10.47
N LEU A 17 0.45 4.58 -10.47
CA LEU A 17 0.90 3.27 -9.97
C LEU A 17 0.56 3.07 -8.48
N SER A 18 0.78 4.07 -7.64
CA SER A 18 0.47 4.02 -6.21
C SER A 18 -1.03 3.87 -5.96
N GLY A 19 -1.87 4.53 -6.76
CA GLY A 19 -3.32 4.40 -6.74
C GLY A 19 -3.79 3.02 -7.19
N MET A 20 -3.20 2.46 -8.24
CA MET A 20 -3.55 1.12 -8.75
C MET A 20 -3.15 -0.01 -7.80
N VAL A 21 -1.99 0.10 -7.15
CA VAL A 21 -1.49 -0.90 -6.19
C VAL A 21 -2.18 -0.76 -4.82
N GLY A 22 -3.00 0.29 -4.61
CA GLY A 22 -3.69 0.54 -3.34
C GLY A 22 -2.77 1.11 -2.24
N ILE A 23 -1.53 1.49 -2.58
CA ILE A 23 -0.57 2.13 -1.68
C ILE A 23 -0.92 3.61 -1.45
N GLY A 24 -1.75 4.21 -2.32
CA GLY A 24 -2.08 5.64 -2.34
C GLY A 24 -2.55 6.24 -1.01
N GLY A 25 -3.10 5.42 -0.09
CA GLY A 25 -3.43 5.87 1.26
C GLY A 25 -2.19 6.29 2.07
N GLY A 26 -1.08 5.56 1.96
CA GLY A 26 0.16 5.83 2.69
C GLY A 26 0.86 7.13 2.27
N VAL A 27 0.72 7.52 0.99
CA VAL A 27 1.26 8.79 0.46
C VAL A 27 0.63 10.00 1.13
N ILE A 28 -0.62 9.88 1.60
CA ILE A 28 -1.34 10.96 2.30
C ILE A 28 -1.24 10.77 3.83
N ILE A 29 -1.41 9.53 4.32
CA ILE A 29 -1.41 9.19 5.75
C ILE A 29 -0.05 9.44 6.41
N VAL A 30 1.06 9.12 5.74
CA VAL A 30 2.40 9.30 6.34
C VAL A 30 2.72 10.78 6.55
N PRO A 31 2.59 11.68 5.54
CA PRO A 31 2.73 13.11 5.79
C PRO A 31 1.72 13.65 6.81
N ALA A 32 0.46 13.20 6.77
CA ALA A 32 -0.53 13.62 7.74
C ALA A 32 -0.11 13.27 9.18
N TRP A 33 0.40 12.07 9.42
CA TRP A 33 0.88 11.69 10.76
C TRP A 33 2.17 12.40 11.17
N VAL A 34 3.07 12.68 10.24
CA VAL A 34 4.28 13.44 10.53
C VAL A 34 3.94 14.90 10.87
N PHE A 35 3.11 15.55 10.07
CA PHE A 35 2.83 16.99 10.20
C PHE A 35 1.71 17.31 11.20
N LEU A 36 0.67 16.49 11.30
CA LEU A 36 -0.48 16.75 12.19
C LEU A 36 -0.35 16.05 13.54
N PHE A 37 0.32 14.89 13.58
CA PHE A 37 0.43 14.06 14.80
C PHE A 37 1.86 13.96 15.34
N ALA A 38 2.81 14.69 14.75
CA ALA A 38 4.22 14.74 15.15
C ALA A 38 4.90 13.35 15.24
N PHE A 39 4.44 12.37 14.45
CA PHE A 39 5.09 11.06 14.38
C PHE A 39 6.47 11.20 13.74
N SER A 40 7.43 10.39 14.21
CA SER A 40 8.67 10.21 13.46
C SER A 40 8.36 9.60 12.08
N PHE A 41 9.11 9.96 11.05
CA PHE A 41 8.90 9.42 9.69
C PHE A 41 8.89 7.88 9.68
N ARG A 42 9.80 7.26 10.45
CA ARG A 42 9.87 5.80 10.57
C ARG A 42 8.63 5.21 11.22
N THR A 43 8.12 5.83 12.29
CA THR A 43 6.90 5.41 12.98
C THR A 43 5.69 5.57 12.06
N ALA A 44 5.53 6.73 11.44
CA ALA A 44 4.42 7.00 10.52
C ALA A 44 4.39 6.00 9.35
N GLN A 45 5.56 5.71 8.76
CA GLN A 45 5.67 4.71 7.70
C GLN A 45 5.24 3.32 8.18
N GLY A 46 5.79 2.84 9.29
CA GLY A 46 5.49 1.51 9.84
C GLY A 46 4.02 1.35 10.24
N THR A 47 3.47 2.35 10.94
CA THR A 47 2.05 2.37 11.33
C THR A 47 1.14 2.39 10.10
N SER A 48 1.56 2.97 8.97
CA SER A 48 0.67 3.13 7.81
C SER A 48 0.50 1.80 7.09
N ILE A 49 1.59 1.03 7.02
CA ILE A 49 1.58 -0.34 6.51
C ILE A 49 0.71 -1.21 7.42
N ALA A 50 0.89 -1.13 8.74
CA ALA A 50 0.09 -1.89 9.69
C ALA A 50 -1.41 -1.53 9.66
N ALA A 51 -1.75 -0.26 9.38
CA ALA A 51 -3.13 0.19 9.28
C ALA A 51 -3.79 -0.18 7.95
N LEU A 52 -3.04 -0.18 6.85
CA LEU A 52 -3.59 -0.35 5.49
C LEU A 52 -3.51 -1.80 5.00
N ALA A 53 -2.45 -2.54 5.30
CA ALA A 53 -2.23 -3.87 4.75
C ALA A 53 -3.29 -4.90 5.18
N PRO A 54 -3.70 -4.99 6.47
CA PRO A 54 -4.71 -5.96 6.89
C PRO A 54 -6.08 -5.76 6.24
N PRO A 55 -6.72 -4.57 6.24
CA PRO A 55 -8.05 -4.43 5.64
C PRO A 55 -8.03 -4.68 4.13
N ILE A 56 -7.00 -4.22 3.41
CA ILE A 56 -6.90 -4.45 1.96
C ILE A 56 -6.66 -5.94 1.66
N GLY A 57 -5.67 -6.54 2.33
CA GLY A 57 -5.29 -7.94 2.10
C GLY A 57 -6.40 -8.92 2.51
N LEU A 58 -7.03 -8.72 3.66
CA LEU A 58 -8.12 -9.58 4.13
C LEU A 58 -9.36 -9.47 3.24
N MET A 59 -9.74 -8.25 2.83
CA MET A 59 -10.90 -8.06 1.94
C MET A 59 -10.64 -8.65 0.56
N ALA A 60 -9.44 -8.46 0.00
CA ALA A 60 -9.06 -9.08 -1.26
C ALA A 60 -9.10 -10.61 -1.15
N ALA A 61 -8.44 -11.19 -0.14
CA ALA A 61 -8.44 -12.63 0.09
C ALA A 61 -9.87 -13.20 0.23
N TYR A 62 -10.75 -12.50 0.95
CA TYR A 62 -12.15 -12.89 1.11
C TYR A 62 -12.92 -12.91 -0.21
N VAL A 63 -12.77 -11.87 -1.03
CA VAL A 63 -13.44 -11.78 -2.34
C VAL A 63 -12.95 -12.88 -3.28
N TYR A 64 -11.64 -13.10 -3.38
CA TYR A 64 -11.08 -14.15 -4.22
C TYR A 64 -11.46 -15.56 -3.73
N TYR A 65 -11.55 -15.75 -2.41
CA TYR A 65 -12.03 -17.00 -1.82
C TYR A 65 -13.49 -17.27 -2.20
N LYS A 66 -14.36 -16.25 -2.12
CA LYS A 66 -15.76 -16.33 -2.56
C LYS A 66 -15.92 -16.65 -4.05
N GLN A 67 -14.98 -16.22 -4.88
CA GLN A 67 -14.99 -16.48 -6.33
C GLN A 67 -14.44 -17.88 -6.69
N GLY A 68 -13.97 -18.67 -5.72
CA GLY A 68 -13.37 -19.98 -5.97
C GLY A 68 -11.94 -19.90 -6.56
N ASN A 69 -11.34 -18.71 -6.58
CA ASN A 69 -10.04 -18.45 -7.18
C ASN A 69 -8.87 -18.59 -6.18
N VAL A 70 -9.09 -19.24 -5.03
CA VAL A 70 -8.09 -19.39 -3.96
C VAL A 70 -7.89 -20.86 -3.63
N ASP A 71 -6.70 -21.38 -3.90
CA ASP A 71 -6.24 -22.64 -3.32
C ASP A 71 -5.68 -22.37 -1.91
N VAL A 72 -6.49 -22.69 -0.90
CA VAL A 72 -6.16 -22.46 0.51
C VAL A 72 -4.96 -23.31 0.95
N LYS A 73 -4.77 -24.51 0.38
CA LYS A 73 -3.65 -25.38 0.74
C LYS A 73 -2.35 -24.81 0.20
N ALA A 74 -2.33 -24.39 -1.06
CA ALA A 74 -1.18 -23.73 -1.66
C ALA A 74 -0.85 -22.42 -0.93
N ALA A 75 -1.87 -21.61 -0.62
CA ALA A 75 -1.69 -20.36 0.13
C ALA A 75 -1.09 -20.60 1.54
N ALA A 76 -1.61 -21.57 2.30
CA ALA A 76 -1.09 -21.89 3.63
C ALA A 76 0.34 -22.45 3.58
N LEU A 77 0.65 -23.32 2.61
CA LEU A 77 1.99 -23.89 2.47
C LEU A 77 3.02 -22.82 2.07
N SER A 78 2.64 -21.88 1.21
CA SER A 78 3.52 -20.79 0.77
C SER A 78 3.97 -19.89 1.93
N GLN A 79 3.18 -19.72 2.99
CA GLN A 79 3.55 -18.92 4.18
C GLN A 79 4.64 -19.57 5.04
N ILE A 80 4.87 -20.88 4.89
CA ILE A 80 5.92 -21.61 5.62
C ILE A 80 7.24 -21.58 4.83
N ILE A 81 7.14 -21.46 3.50
CA ILE A 81 8.29 -21.46 2.58
C ILE A 81 8.89 -20.06 2.43
N TYR A 82 8.07 -19.02 2.54
CA TYR A 82 8.45 -17.61 2.41
C TYR A 82 8.86 -17.00 3.75
#